data_AF-A0A327W9Q9-F1
#
_entry.id   AF-A0A327W9Q9-F1
#
_cell.length_a   1.000
_cell.length_b   1.000
_cell.length_c   1.000
_cell.angle_alpha   90.00
_cell.angle_beta   90.00
_cell.angle_gamma   90.00
#
_symmetry.space_group_name_H-M   'P 1'
#
loop_
_entity.id
_entity.type
_entity.pdbx_description
1 polymer ?
#
loop_
_entity_poly.entity_id
_entity_poly.type
_entity_poly.pdbx_seq_one_letter_code
_entity_poly.pdbx_strand_id
1 'polypeptide(L)'
;MQQNLRVMWLSVLLMLLFGVVQAQQLRLGNLGTTATTKSAVLELASTNQGLLLTRVTPAAMAAAPLSSAPAGMIVFSTTDSSLYLRVGASWQKIVIPTVSQTYYSLAGAGTNTPITNPIKIIVDSVQNLSTGLPVVNIPSGFYTKIINIQATGAGGTNNTNSPIVTVSSFSLTKIQFAVTVGNSALVALLSGTVMDTDVTHKVYFTITGY
;
A
#
# COMPACT_ATOMS: atom_id res chain seq x y z
N MET A 1 69.57 37.58 -12.10
CA MET A 1 68.43 37.24 -12.97
C MET A 1 67.94 35.80 -12.81
N GLN A 2 68.81 34.79 -12.68
CA GLN A 2 68.37 33.38 -12.56
C GLN A 2 67.60 33.02 -11.27
N GLN A 3 67.87 33.67 -10.14
CA GLN A 3 67.20 33.39 -8.87
C GLN A 3 65.71 33.75 -8.91
N ASN A 4 65.36 34.90 -9.51
CA ASN A 4 63.96 35.35 -9.63
C ASN A 4 63.15 34.45 -10.57
N LEU A 5 63.78 33.88 -11.60
CA LEU A 5 63.13 32.95 -12.52
C LEU A 5 62.78 31.63 -11.82
N ARG A 6 63.65 31.10 -10.96
CA ARG A 6 63.39 29.87 -10.19
C ARG A 6 62.27 30.04 -9.17
N VAL A 7 62.22 31.19 -8.49
CA VAL A 7 61.14 31.51 -7.53
C VAL A 7 59.80 31.62 -8.25
N MET A 8 59.74 32.25 -9.42
CA MET A 8 58.53 32.37 -10.21
C MET A 8 57.98 31.00 -10.66
N TRP A 9 58.84 30.10 -11.14
CA TRP A 9 58.42 28.74 -11.51
C TRP A 9 57.91 27.93 -10.32
N LEU A 10 58.53 28.07 -9.15
CA LEU A 10 58.06 27.41 -7.94
C LEU A 10 56.70 27.94 -7.49
N SER A 11 56.46 29.25 -7.57
CA SER A 11 55.16 29.86 -7.25
C SER A 11 54.05 29.41 -8.21
N VAL A 12 54.34 29.31 -9.51
CA VAL A 12 53.40 28.80 -10.52
C VAL A 12 53.08 27.33 -10.29
N LEU A 13 54.10 26.51 -9.98
CA LEU A 13 53.91 25.10 -9.63
C LEU A 13 53.05 24.93 -8.36
N LEU A 14 53.29 25.77 -7.35
CA LEU A 14 52.50 25.76 -6.12
C LEU A 14 51.04 26.12 -6.40
N MET A 15 50.78 27.16 -7.20
CA MET A 15 49.41 27.54 -7.61
C MET A 15 48.70 26.44 -8.41
N LEU A 16 49.40 25.74 -9.31
CA LEU A 16 48.85 24.63 -10.08
C LEU A 16 48.49 23.42 -9.18
N LEU A 17 49.25 23.18 -8.11
CA LEU A 17 49.00 22.10 -7.15
C LEU A 17 47.78 22.35 -6.25
N PHE A 18 47.39 23.61 -6.00
CA PHE A 18 46.18 23.93 -5.24
C PHE A 18 44.89 23.86 -6.08
N GLY A 19 44.98 23.88 -7.41
CA GLY A 19 43.82 23.85 -8.32
C GLY A 19 43.11 22.49 -8.45
N VAL A 20 43.73 21.40 -7.99
CA VAL A 20 43.20 20.03 -8.13
C VAL A 20 42.41 19.51 -6.92
N VAL A 21 42.21 20.33 -5.88
CA VAL A 21 41.44 19.95 -4.69
C VAL A 21 39.97 20.36 -4.86
N GLN A 22 39.25 19.71 -5.77
CA GLN A 22 37.81 19.91 -5.97
C GLN A 22 37.09 18.57 -5.96
N ALA A 23 36.59 18.20 -4.77
CA ALA A 23 35.44 17.33 -4.46
C ALA A 23 35.72 16.57 -3.16
N GLN A 24 35.34 17.16 -2.02
CA GLN A 24 35.33 16.44 -0.75
C GLN A 24 33.88 16.09 -0.43
N GLN A 25 33.48 14.86 -0.76
CA GLN A 25 32.28 14.27 -0.16
C GLN A 25 32.53 14.13 1.34
N LEU A 26 31.63 14.67 2.18
CA LEU A 26 31.66 14.42 3.61
C LEU A 26 31.04 13.06 3.87
N ARG A 27 31.83 12.11 4.38
CA ARG A 27 31.40 10.73 4.59
C ARG A 27 31.70 10.33 6.03
N LEU A 28 30.68 9.88 6.76
CA LEU A 28 30.76 9.60 8.21
C LEU A 28 30.21 8.20 8.54
N GLY A 29 30.90 7.46 9.40
CA GLY A 29 30.44 6.21 10.01
C GLY A 29 31.13 4.93 9.53
N ASN A 30 30.49 3.76 9.69
CA ASN A 30 31.06 2.45 9.35
C ASN A 30 30.79 2.09 7.89
N LEU A 31 31.82 2.21 7.05
CA LEU A 31 31.63 2.24 5.60
C LEU A 31 31.84 0.90 4.91
N GLY A 32 32.50 -0.07 5.56
CA GLY A 32 32.69 -1.46 5.12
C GLY A 32 33.22 -1.71 3.68
N THR A 33 33.38 -0.66 2.88
CA THR A 33 33.57 -0.64 1.44
C THR A 33 34.18 0.69 1.01
N THR A 34 34.94 0.67 -0.09
CA THR A 34 35.53 1.87 -0.72
C THR A 34 34.61 2.52 -1.75
N ALA A 35 33.47 1.90 -2.08
CA ALA A 35 32.51 2.45 -3.03
C ALA A 35 31.78 3.65 -2.41
N THR A 36 31.97 4.83 -3.01
CA THR A 36 31.28 6.07 -2.63
C THR A 36 30.08 6.34 -3.52
N THR A 37 29.01 6.88 -2.95
CA THR A 37 27.87 7.36 -3.74
C THR A 37 28.24 8.70 -4.37
N LYS A 38 28.73 8.68 -5.62
CA LYS A 38 29.21 9.89 -6.33
C LYS A 38 28.18 11.01 -6.47
N SER A 39 26.88 10.71 -6.33
CA SER A 39 25.80 11.68 -6.35
C SER A 39 25.54 12.37 -5.01
N ALA A 40 26.23 12.00 -3.94
CA ALA A 40 26.03 12.54 -2.60
C ALA A 40 27.18 13.47 -2.17
N VAL A 41 26.84 14.65 -1.65
CA VAL A 41 27.80 15.53 -0.96
C VAL A 41 28.01 15.10 0.49
N LEU A 42 26.99 14.51 1.13
CA LEU A 42 27.03 13.96 2.48
C LEU A 42 26.53 12.50 2.48
N GLU A 43 27.30 11.59 3.07
CA GLU A 43 26.91 10.18 3.27
C GLU A 43 27.13 9.77 4.73
N LEU A 44 26.10 9.22 5.36
CA LEU A 44 26.12 8.72 6.74
C LEU A 44 25.89 7.20 6.70
N ALA A 45 26.81 6.40 7.24
CA ALA A 45 26.68 4.95 7.29
C ALA A 45 26.81 4.44 8.72
N SER A 46 25.78 3.79 9.25
CA SER A 46 25.87 3.15 10.54
C SER A 46 24.94 1.93 10.56
N THR A 47 25.33 0.90 11.31
CA THR A 47 24.50 -0.30 11.49
C THR A 47 23.53 -0.15 12.67
N ASN A 48 23.71 0.87 13.51
CA ASN A 48 22.94 1.04 14.75
C ASN A 48 22.68 2.50 15.17
N GLN A 49 23.07 3.49 14.35
CA GLN A 49 22.82 4.91 14.61
C GLN A 49 22.02 5.53 13.47
N GLY A 50 21.20 6.53 13.82
CA GLY A 50 20.45 7.34 12.86
C GLY A 50 20.89 8.81 12.88
N LEU A 51 20.39 9.58 11.92
CA LEU A 51 20.53 11.03 11.91
C LEU A 51 19.46 11.66 12.82
N LEU A 52 19.90 12.29 13.92
CA LEU A 52 19.02 13.12 14.73
C LEU A 52 18.90 14.50 14.09
N LEU A 53 17.71 14.81 13.57
CA LEU A 53 17.42 16.10 12.94
C LEU A 53 17.19 17.22 13.97
N THR A 54 17.33 18.47 13.53
CA THR A 54 17.02 19.65 14.35
C THR A 54 15.58 19.60 14.84
N ARG A 55 15.41 19.69 16.16
CA ARG A 55 14.12 19.62 16.86
C ARG A 55 13.56 21.02 17.09
N VAL A 56 12.38 21.30 16.54
CA VAL A 56 11.76 22.63 16.54
C VAL A 56 10.29 22.57 16.94
N THR A 57 9.72 23.69 17.37
CA THR A 57 8.27 23.84 17.55
C THR A 57 7.63 24.38 16.26
N PRO A 58 6.31 24.22 16.07
CA PRO A 58 5.60 24.87 14.96
C PRO A 58 5.76 26.39 14.94
N ALA A 59 5.80 27.02 16.12
CA ALA A 59 6.07 28.46 16.23
C ALA A 59 7.46 28.83 15.69
N ALA A 60 8.48 28.02 15.97
CA ALA A 60 9.82 28.23 15.42
C ALA A 60 9.85 28.08 13.90
N MET A 61 9.10 27.13 13.33
CA MET A 61 8.98 26.97 11.86
C MET A 61 8.37 28.19 11.17
N ALA A 62 7.51 28.95 11.86
CA ALA A 62 6.87 30.17 11.38
C ALA A 62 7.69 31.44 11.65
N ALA A 63 8.79 31.35 12.42
CA ALA A 63 9.64 32.48 12.78
C ALA A 63 10.99 32.44 12.04
N ALA A 64 11.64 33.59 11.92
CA ALA A 64 12.98 33.65 11.36
C ALA A 64 13.98 32.87 12.25
N PRO A 65 14.92 32.11 11.66
CA PRO A 65 15.22 32.02 10.23
C PRO A 65 14.42 30.94 9.46
N LEU A 66 13.64 30.10 10.14
CA LEU A 66 12.95 28.96 9.50
C LEU A 66 11.75 29.36 8.64
N SER A 67 11.18 30.54 8.89
CA SER A 67 10.13 31.12 8.05
C SER A 67 10.60 31.38 6.61
N SER A 68 11.91 31.58 6.42
CA SER A 68 12.58 31.79 5.13
C SER A 68 13.50 30.64 4.73
N ALA A 69 13.33 29.45 5.33
CA ALA A 69 14.14 28.28 4.98
C ALA A 69 14.01 27.93 3.49
N PRO A 70 15.11 27.59 2.79
CA PRO A 70 15.07 27.07 1.42
C PRO A 70 14.27 25.77 1.31
N ALA A 71 13.66 25.54 0.15
CA ALA A 71 13.01 24.28 -0.16
C ALA A 71 14.00 23.10 -0.07
N GLY A 72 13.53 21.96 0.42
CA GLY A 72 14.35 20.77 0.67
C GLY A 72 14.87 20.64 2.10
N MET A 73 14.73 21.66 2.95
CA MET A 73 15.13 21.57 4.37
C MET A 73 14.20 20.62 5.15
N ILE A 74 14.77 19.84 6.08
CA ILE A 74 14.04 18.86 6.90
C ILE A 74 14.24 19.19 8.38
N VAL A 75 13.17 19.14 9.16
CA VAL A 75 13.18 19.31 10.63
C VAL A 75 12.28 18.28 11.31
N PHE A 76 12.47 18.09 12.61
CA PHE A 76 11.56 17.31 13.45
C PHE A 76 10.76 18.24 14.36
N SER A 77 9.43 18.19 14.27
CA SER A 77 8.54 18.94 15.15
C SER A 77 8.36 18.22 16.47
N THR A 78 8.66 18.89 17.58
CA THR A 78 8.53 18.32 18.94
C THR A 78 7.09 18.31 19.46
N THR A 79 6.19 19.10 18.87
CA THR A 79 4.80 19.20 19.31
C THR A 79 3.98 18.00 18.88
N ASP A 80 4.12 17.57 17.63
CA ASP A 80 3.36 16.46 17.03
C ASP A 80 4.25 15.27 16.66
N SER A 81 5.50 15.26 17.14
CA SER A 81 6.48 14.18 16.95
C SER A 81 6.62 13.72 15.50
N SER A 82 6.69 14.68 14.58
CA SER A 82 6.60 14.41 13.14
C SER A 82 7.71 15.09 12.35
N LEU A 83 8.09 14.50 11.23
CA LEU A 83 9.01 15.10 10.27
C LEU A 83 8.30 16.15 9.42
N TYR A 84 9.00 17.24 9.12
CA TYR A 84 8.53 18.27 8.20
C TYR A 84 9.60 18.53 7.14
N LEU A 85 9.16 18.62 5.88
CA LEU A 85 9.95 19.01 4.72
C LEU A 85 9.50 20.40 4.25
N ARG A 86 10.45 21.29 3.98
CA ARG A 86 10.17 22.58 3.34
C ARG A 86 9.90 22.36 1.85
N VAL A 87 8.67 22.59 1.42
CA VAL A 87 8.24 22.50 0.01
C VAL A 87 7.82 23.89 -0.44
N GLY A 88 8.61 24.51 -1.33
CA GLY A 88 8.46 25.92 -1.67
C GLY A 88 8.59 26.82 -0.44
N ALA A 89 7.56 27.61 -0.16
CA ALA A 89 7.50 28.51 0.99
C ALA A 89 6.78 27.92 2.22
N SER A 90 6.41 26.64 2.18
CA SER A 90 5.58 26.02 3.23
C SER A 90 6.26 24.81 3.86
N TRP A 91 6.08 24.65 5.17
CA TRP A 91 6.46 23.43 5.87
C TRP A 91 5.35 22.38 5.68
N GLN A 92 5.70 21.25 5.09
CA GLN A 92 4.80 20.13 4.86
C GLN A 92 5.15 18.99 5.80
N LYS A 93 4.17 18.53 6.57
CA LYS A 93 4.33 17.35 7.41
C LYS A 93 4.51 16.12 6.53
N ILE A 94 5.58 15.35 6.76
CA ILE A 94 5.74 14.04 6.15
C ILE A 94 4.89 13.08 6.96
N VAL A 95 3.71 12.80 6.44
CA VAL A 95 2.85 11.72 6.90
C VAL A 95 3.18 10.48 6.09
N ILE A 96 3.47 9.38 6.76
CA ILE A 96 3.35 8.07 6.12
C ILE A 96 1.86 7.95 5.81
N PRO A 97 1.43 7.77 4.55
CA PRO A 97 0.05 7.42 4.30
C PRO A 97 -0.17 6.09 5.02
N THR A 98 -0.89 6.12 6.15
CA THR A 98 -1.64 4.95 6.55
C THR A 98 -2.59 4.71 5.40
N VAL A 99 -2.24 3.78 4.51
CA VAL A 99 -3.10 3.32 3.43
C VAL A 99 -4.27 2.53 4.01
N SER A 100 -5.04 3.15 4.91
CA SER A 100 -6.44 2.81 5.06
C SER A 100 -7.12 3.39 3.84
N GLN A 101 -7.22 2.58 2.77
CA GLN A 101 -8.04 2.91 1.61
C GLN A 101 -9.41 3.35 2.13
N THR A 102 -9.69 4.65 2.03
CA THR A 102 -10.95 5.21 2.50
C THR A 102 -11.96 4.98 1.40
N TYR A 103 -12.72 3.89 1.50
CA TYR A 103 -13.85 3.66 0.62
C TYR A 103 -15.00 4.59 1.05
N TYR A 104 -15.57 5.33 0.10
CA TYR A 104 -16.77 6.13 0.31
C TYR A 104 -17.98 5.33 -0.20
N SER A 105 -19.04 5.17 0.59
CA SER A 105 -20.32 4.71 0.06
C SER A 105 -21.21 5.93 -0.22
N LEU A 106 -21.59 6.10 -1.49
CA LEU A 106 -22.53 7.14 -1.90
C LEU A 106 -23.96 6.61 -1.67
N ALA A 107 -24.49 6.79 -0.47
CA ALA A 107 -25.92 6.56 -0.22
C ALA A 107 -26.50 7.70 0.62
N GLY A 108 -26.90 8.78 -0.06
CA GLY A 108 -28.11 9.54 0.30
C GLY A 108 -28.11 10.45 1.54
N ALA A 109 -26.98 10.94 2.06
CA ALA A 109 -26.99 12.01 3.06
C ALA A 109 -25.86 13.01 2.84
N GLY A 110 -26.16 14.31 2.95
CA GLY A 110 -25.33 15.46 2.57
C GLY A 110 -24.05 15.70 3.37
N THR A 111 -23.41 14.66 3.90
CA THR A 111 -22.08 14.73 4.50
C THR A 111 -21.38 13.40 4.23
N ASN A 112 -20.17 13.45 3.67
CA ASN A 112 -19.25 12.31 3.54
C ASN A 112 -18.90 11.78 4.94
N THR A 113 -19.77 10.95 5.53
CA THR A 113 -19.49 10.28 6.80
C THR A 113 -18.43 9.22 6.53
N PRO A 114 -17.22 9.32 7.12
CA PRO A 114 -16.21 8.29 6.95
C PRO A 114 -16.76 6.95 7.44
N ILE A 115 -16.63 5.90 6.63
CA ILE A 115 -17.01 4.56 7.06
C ILE A 115 -16.09 4.20 8.24
N THR A 116 -16.66 4.08 9.43
CA THR A 116 -15.89 3.88 10.68
C THR A 116 -15.21 2.51 10.72
N ASN A 117 -15.74 1.54 9.96
CA ASN A 117 -15.13 0.23 9.77
C ASN A 117 -14.71 0.05 8.30
N PRO A 118 -13.47 -0.39 8.02
CA PRO A 118 -13.03 -0.61 6.65
C PRO A 118 -13.88 -1.70 5.98
N ILE A 119 -14.38 -1.42 4.77
CA ILE A 119 -15.03 -2.43 3.94
C ILE A 119 -14.01 -3.51 3.57
N LYS A 120 -14.37 -4.76 3.82
CA LYS A 120 -13.61 -5.95 3.46
C LYS A 120 -14.34 -6.68 2.34
N ILE A 121 -13.58 -7.19 1.38
CA ILE A 121 -14.09 -7.93 0.23
C ILE A 121 -13.34 -9.25 0.15
N ILE A 122 -14.07 -10.36 0.04
CA ILE A 122 -13.53 -11.66 -0.34
C ILE A 122 -13.99 -11.93 -1.76
N VAL A 123 -13.04 -12.23 -2.66
CA VAL A 123 -13.31 -12.73 -4.02
C VAL A 123 -12.59 -14.05 -4.16
N ASP A 124 -13.35 -15.13 -4.28
CA ASP A 124 -12.79 -16.48 -4.33
C ASP A 124 -13.77 -17.46 -5.01
N SER A 125 -13.41 -18.74 -5.04
CA SER A 125 -14.25 -19.82 -5.53
C SER A 125 -14.25 -21.02 -4.59
N VAL A 126 -15.33 -21.79 -4.61
CA VAL A 126 -15.45 -23.07 -3.91
C VAL A 126 -15.93 -24.14 -4.88
N GLN A 127 -15.37 -25.35 -4.78
CA GLN A 127 -15.83 -26.48 -5.57
C GLN A 127 -17.23 -26.89 -5.13
N ASN A 128 -18.07 -27.30 -6.07
CA ASN A 128 -19.32 -27.94 -5.73
C ASN A 128 -19.05 -29.28 -5.02
N LEU A 129 -19.99 -29.68 -4.17
CA LEU A 129 -19.95 -30.99 -3.49
C LEU A 129 -20.96 -31.91 -4.16
N SER A 130 -20.81 -33.22 -3.96
CA SER A 130 -21.80 -34.21 -4.44
C SER A 130 -23.18 -34.02 -3.81
N THR A 131 -23.29 -33.23 -2.75
CA THR A 131 -24.54 -32.80 -2.12
C THR A 131 -25.16 -31.57 -2.77
N GLY A 132 -24.44 -30.86 -3.64
CA GLY A 132 -24.81 -29.56 -4.19
C GLY A 132 -24.80 -28.42 -3.16
N LEU A 133 -24.19 -28.63 -1.99
CA LEU A 133 -24.20 -27.69 -0.87
C LEU A 133 -22.78 -27.26 -0.44
N PRO A 134 -22.00 -26.58 -1.32
CA PRO A 134 -20.66 -26.16 -0.95
C PRO A 134 -20.68 -25.06 0.10
N VAL A 135 -19.64 -25.06 0.94
CA VAL A 135 -19.53 -24.21 2.12
C VAL A 135 -18.24 -23.41 2.06
N VAL A 136 -18.35 -22.12 2.33
CA VAL A 136 -17.22 -21.21 2.54
C VAL A 136 -17.15 -20.87 4.03
N ASN A 137 -15.99 -21.09 4.63
CA ASN A 137 -15.73 -20.67 6.00
C ASN A 137 -15.02 -19.32 5.99
N ILE A 138 -15.49 -18.40 6.82
CA ILE A 138 -14.91 -17.07 6.99
C ILE A 138 -14.23 -17.04 8.36
N PRO A 139 -12.99 -16.51 8.47
CA PRO A 139 -12.33 -16.37 9.76
C PRO A 139 -13.17 -15.57 10.76
N SER A 140 -13.17 -15.99 12.02
CA SER A 140 -13.89 -15.27 13.08
C SER A 140 -13.38 -13.84 13.22
N GLY A 141 -14.30 -12.89 13.41
CA GLY A 141 -13.97 -11.46 13.51
C GLY A 141 -13.59 -10.80 12.18
N PHE A 142 -13.56 -11.53 11.06
CA PHE A 142 -13.30 -10.93 9.75
C PHE A 142 -14.41 -9.95 9.36
N TYR A 143 -15.67 -10.31 9.54
CA TYR A 143 -16.81 -9.40 9.40
C TYR A 143 -17.51 -9.22 10.75
N THR A 144 -17.87 -7.99 11.07
CA THR A 144 -18.90 -7.66 12.06
C THR A 144 -20.29 -7.60 11.43
N LYS A 145 -20.35 -7.34 10.12
CA LYS A 145 -21.57 -7.38 9.31
C LYS A 145 -21.24 -7.76 7.86
N ILE A 146 -22.03 -8.68 7.29
CA ILE A 146 -22.05 -8.94 5.84
C ILE A 146 -23.13 -8.05 5.21
N ILE A 147 -22.75 -7.32 4.16
CA ILE A 147 -23.63 -6.42 3.40
C ILE A 147 -24.21 -7.14 2.19
N ASN A 148 -23.36 -7.86 1.45
CA ASN A 148 -23.72 -8.44 0.16
C ASN A 148 -22.96 -9.73 -0.08
N ILE A 149 -23.62 -10.71 -0.69
CA ILE A 149 -23.03 -11.94 -1.19
C ILE A 149 -23.53 -12.12 -2.62
N GLN A 150 -22.61 -12.18 -3.56
CA GLN A 150 -22.89 -12.53 -4.95
C GLN A 150 -22.19 -13.83 -5.28
N ALA A 151 -22.87 -14.69 -6.02
CA ALA A 151 -22.32 -15.98 -6.44
C ALA A 151 -22.76 -16.32 -7.86
N THR A 152 -21.91 -17.03 -8.57
CA THR A 152 -22.16 -17.50 -9.94
C THR A 152 -21.58 -18.89 -10.11
N GLY A 153 -22.36 -19.78 -10.71
CA GLY A 153 -21.91 -21.13 -11.06
C GLY A 153 -21.09 -21.13 -12.34
N ALA A 154 -20.08 -21.98 -12.40
CA ALA A 154 -19.33 -22.26 -13.61
C ALA A 154 -19.13 -23.75 -13.77
N GLY A 155 -19.37 -24.24 -14.98
CA GLY A 155 -19.40 -25.66 -15.29
C GLY A 155 -20.49 -25.99 -16.30
N GLY A 156 -20.64 -27.28 -16.59
CA GLY A 156 -21.61 -27.77 -17.55
C GLY A 156 -21.21 -27.53 -19.00
N THR A 157 -21.82 -28.31 -19.89
CA THR A 157 -21.65 -28.19 -21.34
C THR A 157 -22.97 -27.86 -22.05
N ASN A 158 -24.07 -27.76 -21.30
CA ASN A 158 -25.41 -27.49 -21.81
C ASN A 158 -26.33 -26.98 -20.69
N ASN A 159 -27.54 -26.54 -21.06
CA ASN A 159 -28.55 -25.99 -20.16
C ASN A 159 -29.09 -26.95 -19.09
N THR A 160 -28.92 -28.27 -19.24
CA THR A 160 -29.30 -29.25 -18.21
C THR A 160 -28.18 -29.56 -17.23
N ASN A 161 -26.94 -29.16 -17.54
CA ASN A 161 -25.78 -29.38 -16.67
C ASN A 161 -25.10 -28.05 -16.26
N SER A 162 -25.62 -26.90 -16.66
CA SER A 162 -25.06 -25.61 -16.23
C SER A 162 -25.53 -25.28 -14.80
N PRO A 163 -24.60 -25.01 -13.87
CA PRO A 163 -24.94 -24.79 -12.47
C PRO A 163 -25.60 -23.42 -12.25
N ILE A 164 -26.71 -23.44 -11.51
CA ILE A 164 -27.40 -22.28 -10.95
C ILE A 164 -27.09 -22.25 -9.46
N VAL A 165 -26.57 -21.11 -8.99
CA VAL A 165 -26.11 -20.95 -7.60
C VAL A 165 -26.99 -19.96 -6.86
N THR A 166 -27.34 -20.31 -5.64
CA THR A 166 -28.01 -19.43 -4.68
C THR A 166 -27.29 -19.47 -3.34
N VAL A 167 -27.44 -18.42 -2.53
CA VAL A 167 -27.01 -18.44 -1.13
C VAL A 167 -28.13 -19.08 -0.33
N SER A 168 -27.88 -20.28 0.21
CA SER A 168 -28.85 -21.04 0.99
C SER A 168 -28.92 -20.53 2.44
N SER A 169 -27.76 -20.24 3.03
CA SER A 169 -27.67 -19.61 4.36
C SER A 169 -26.33 -18.89 4.55
N PHE A 170 -26.28 -17.95 5.49
CA PHE A 170 -25.02 -17.32 5.90
C PHE A 170 -25.00 -16.88 7.36
N SER A 171 -23.79 -16.74 7.89
CA SER A 171 -23.44 -16.12 9.15
C SER A 171 -22.13 -15.34 8.96
N LEU A 172 -21.64 -14.68 10.02
CA LEU A 172 -20.36 -13.96 9.97
C LEU A 172 -19.14 -14.86 9.76
N THR A 173 -19.29 -16.18 9.96
CA THR A 173 -18.20 -17.16 9.87
C THR A 173 -18.43 -18.22 8.79
N LYS A 174 -19.57 -18.19 8.11
CA LYS A 174 -19.95 -19.27 7.18
C LYS A 174 -20.92 -18.80 6.12
N ILE A 175 -20.74 -19.25 4.89
CA ILE A 175 -21.73 -19.14 3.83
C ILE A 175 -21.93 -20.53 3.25
N GLN A 176 -23.19 -20.92 3.07
CA GLN A 176 -23.55 -22.14 2.36
C GLN A 176 -24.27 -21.74 1.08
N PHE A 177 -23.79 -22.26 -0.04
CA PHE A 177 -24.49 -22.15 -1.31
C PHE A 177 -25.35 -23.39 -1.55
N ALA A 178 -26.40 -23.22 -2.36
CA ALA A 178 -27.07 -24.32 -3.02
C ALA A 178 -26.81 -24.22 -4.52
N VAL A 179 -26.28 -25.29 -5.08
CA VAL A 179 -25.99 -25.45 -6.50
C VAL A 179 -27.00 -26.44 -7.06
N THR A 180 -27.68 -26.02 -8.13
CA THR A 180 -28.67 -26.83 -8.81
C THR A 180 -28.41 -26.82 -10.31
N VAL A 181 -28.85 -27.84 -11.02
CA VAL A 181 -28.81 -27.94 -12.48
C VAL A 181 -30.21 -28.25 -13.01
N GLY A 182 -30.41 -28.12 -14.33
CA GLY A 182 -31.69 -28.46 -14.96
C GLY A 182 -31.99 -29.96 -14.85
N ASN A 183 -33.23 -30.32 -14.50
CA ASN A 183 -33.62 -31.72 -14.43
C ASN A 183 -34.16 -32.21 -15.79
N SER A 184 -33.34 -32.97 -16.52
CA SER A 184 -33.68 -33.53 -17.83
C SER A 184 -34.93 -34.44 -17.84
N ALA A 185 -35.28 -35.07 -16.71
CA ALA A 185 -36.48 -35.91 -16.59
C ALA A 185 -37.79 -35.11 -16.44
N LEU A 186 -37.71 -33.82 -16.08
CA LEU A 186 -38.86 -32.93 -15.92
C LEU A 186 -39.05 -31.98 -17.11
N VAL A 187 -38.07 -31.90 -18.03
CA VAL A 187 -38.09 -31.01 -19.22
C VAL A 187 -39.33 -31.20 -20.10
N ALA A 188 -40.00 -32.36 -20.06
CA ALA A 188 -41.20 -32.62 -20.85
C ALA A 188 -42.50 -32.05 -20.26
N LEU A 189 -42.54 -31.65 -18.98
CA LEU A 189 -43.80 -31.24 -18.32
C LEU A 189 -43.71 -30.00 -17.42
N LEU A 190 -42.56 -29.60 -16.88
CA LEU A 190 -42.34 -28.34 -16.12
C LEU A 190 -40.82 -28.16 -15.86
N SER A 191 -40.27 -26.96 -16.05
CA SER A 191 -38.84 -26.63 -15.89
C SER A 191 -38.35 -26.74 -14.43
N GLY A 192 -38.18 -27.95 -13.93
CA GLY A 192 -37.63 -28.22 -12.59
C GLY A 192 -36.10 -28.23 -12.56
N THR A 193 -35.53 -27.82 -11.42
CA THR A 193 -34.11 -27.99 -11.11
C THR A 193 -33.90 -29.13 -10.12
N VAL A 194 -32.71 -29.71 -10.10
CA VAL A 194 -32.29 -30.71 -9.11
C VAL A 194 -30.95 -30.29 -8.50
N MET A 195 -30.65 -30.75 -7.28
CA MET A 195 -29.34 -30.51 -6.67
C MET A 195 -28.22 -31.02 -7.57
N ASP A 196 -27.20 -30.20 -7.75
CA ASP A 196 -26.05 -30.50 -8.59
C ASP A 196 -25.09 -31.42 -7.84
N THR A 197 -24.87 -32.62 -8.36
CA THR A 197 -23.96 -33.60 -7.76
C THR A 197 -22.59 -33.64 -8.45
N ASP A 198 -22.37 -32.83 -9.49
CA ASP A 198 -21.09 -32.76 -10.21
C ASP A 198 -20.07 -31.93 -9.40
N VAL A 199 -19.04 -32.60 -8.90
CA VAL A 199 -17.95 -32.00 -8.11
C VAL A 199 -16.93 -31.23 -8.94
N THR A 200 -17.05 -31.25 -10.28
CA THR A 200 -16.20 -30.47 -11.18
C THR A 200 -16.72 -29.04 -11.38
N HIS A 201 -17.99 -28.80 -11.05
CA HIS A 201 -18.58 -27.47 -11.08
C HIS A 201 -18.04 -26.60 -9.94
N LYS A 202 -17.99 -25.29 -10.16
CA LYS A 202 -17.49 -24.29 -9.21
C LYS A 202 -18.50 -23.22 -8.93
N VAL A 203 -18.43 -22.68 -7.73
CA VAL A 203 -19.08 -21.44 -7.33
C VAL A 203 -18.02 -20.36 -7.22
N TYR A 204 -18.11 -19.33 -8.05
CA TYR A 204 -17.35 -18.09 -7.87
C TYR A 204 -18.19 -17.12 -7.04
N PHE A 205 -17.58 -16.44 -6.07
CA PHE A 205 -18.32 -15.56 -5.18
C PHE A 205 -17.57 -14.29 -4.80
N THR A 206 -18.34 -13.26 -4.48
CA THR A 206 -17.88 -12.02 -3.86
C THR A 206 -18.68 -11.79 -2.59
N ILE A 207 -17.99 -11.56 -1.47
CA ILE A 207 -18.59 -11.23 -0.17
C ILE A 207 -18.11 -9.84 0.19
N THR A 208 -19.03 -8.95 0.54
CA THR A 208 -18.73 -7.58 0.97
C THR A 208 -19.31 -7.36 2.36
N GLY A 209 -18.52 -6.80 3.26
CA GLY A 209 -18.92 -6.50 4.63
C GLY A 209 -17.91 -5.62 5.36
N TYR A 210 -18.07 -5.42 6.67
CA TYR A 210 -17.10 -4.73 7.52
C TYR A 210 -16.99 -5.40 8.90
#